data_AF-A0A970P2A8-F1
#
_entry.id   AF-A0A970P2A8-F1
#
_cell.length_a   1.000
_cell.length_b   1.000
_cell.length_c   1.000
_cell.angle_alpha   90.00
_cell.angle_beta   90.00
_cell.angle_gamma   90.00
#
_symmetry.space_group_name_H-M   'P 1'
#
loop_
_entity.id
_entity.type
_entity.pdbx_description
1 polymer ?
#
loop_
_entity_poly.entity_id
_entity_poly.type
_entity_poly.pdbx_seq_one_letter_code
_entity_poly.pdbx_strand_id
1 'polypeptide(L)' 'QASCMAMGQAAAATAAIACQVGKTPLDVPLDKVKNLIREHGGLVP' A
#
# COMPACT_ATOMS: atom_id res chain seq x y z
N GLN A 1 -2.46 17.16 8.27
CA GLN A 1 -3.56 16.45 7.56
C GLN A 1 -3.07 15.33 6.64
N ALA A 2 -1.91 15.45 5.97
CA ALA A 2 -1.40 14.46 5.00
C ALA A 2 -1.18 13.01 5.54
N SER A 3 -0.83 12.85 6.82
CA SER A 3 -0.52 11.55 7.43
C SER A 3 -1.72 10.60 7.54
N CYS A 4 -2.93 11.12 7.77
CA CYS A 4 -4.14 10.30 7.89
C CYS A 4 -4.58 9.74 6.51
N MET A 5 -4.38 10.53 5.44
CA MET A 5 -4.64 10.09 4.06
C MET A 5 -3.61 9.07 3.57
N ALA A 6 -2.33 9.26 3.91
CA ALA A 6 -1.25 8.34 3.53
C ALA A 6 -1.42 6.94 4.13
N MET A 7 -1.88 6.85 5.39
CA MET A 7 -2.05 5.56 6.08
C MET A 7 -3.16 4.70 5.49
N GLY A 8 -4.28 5.33 5.08
CA GLY A 8 -5.39 4.62 4.41
C GLY A 8 -4.97 4.04 3.05
N GLN A 9 -4.17 4.78 2.28
CA GLN A 9 -3.64 4.31 1.00
C GLN A 9 -2.64 3.16 1.20
N ALA A 10 -1.77 3.24 2.20
CA ALA A 10 -0.86 2.16 2.56
C ALA A 10 -1.59 0.87 2.95
N ALA A 11 -2.63 0.97 3.78
CA ALA A 11 -3.44 -0.18 4.17
C ALA A 11 -4.16 -0.81 2.97
N ALA A 12 -4.80 0.01 2.13
CA ALA A 12 -5.52 -0.46 0.94
C ALA A 12 -4.57 -1.12 -0.08
N ALA A 13 -3.43 -0.50 -0.38
CA ALA A 13 -2.42 -1.05 -1.27
C ALA A 13 -1.86 -2.38 -0.74
N THR A 14 -1.60 -2.47 0.57
CA THR A 14 -1.14 -3.71 1.21
C THR A 14 -2.17 -4.82 1.08
N ALA A 15 -3.44 -4.54 1.37
CA ALA A 15 -4.52 -5.53 1.23
C ALA A 15 -4.72 -5.97 -0.23
N ALA A 16 -4.69 -5.03 -1.18
CA ALA A 16 -4.83 -5.34 -2.60
C ALA A 16 -3.69 -6.23 -3.11
N ILE A 17 -2.44 -5.96 -2.70
CA ILE A 17 -1.30 -6.81 -3.08
C ILE A 17 -1.40 -8.18 -2.40
N ALA A 18 -1.70 -8.22 -1.10
CA ALA A 18 -1.86 -9.46 -0.33
C ALA A 18 -2.87 -10.42 -1.00
N CYS A 19 -4.04 -9.90 -1.40
CA CYS A 19 -5.06 -10.66 -2.12
C CYS A 19 -4.57 -11.15 -3.49
N GLN A 20 -3.84 -10.33 -4.24
CA GLN A 20 -3.33 -10.70 -5.56
C GLN A 20 -2.27 -11.81 -5.49
N VAL A 21 -1.41 -11.79 -4.46
CA VAL A 21 -0.33 -12.77 -4.31
C VAL A 21 -0.71 -13.96 -3.42
N GLY A 22 -1.93 -13.98 -2.86
CA GLY A 22 -2.40 -15.04 -1.95
C GLY A 22 -1.59 -15.11 -0.66
N LYS A 23 -1.05 -13.98 -0.18
CA LYS A 23 -0.19 -13.93 1.00
C LYS A 23 -0.82 -13.14 2.14
N THR A 24 -0.26 -13.28 3.34
CA THR A 24 -0.68 -12.47 4.48
C THR A 24 -0.21 -11.02 4.29
N PRO A 25 -0.92 -10.02 4.84
CA PRO A 25 -0.50 -8.62 4.79
C PRO A 25 0.91 -8.38 5.34
N LEU A 26 1.37 -9.25 6.25
CA LEU A 26 2.69 -9.21 6.85
C LEU A 26 3.82 -9.60 5.88
N ASP A 27 3.52 -10.42 4.86
CA ASP A 27 4.50 -10.89 3.86
C ASP A 27 4.54 -9.97 2.62
N VAL A 28 3.74 -8.90 2.61
CA VAL A 28 3.72 -7.95 1.50
C VAL A 28 4.95 -7.04 1.56
N PRO A 29 5.81 -7.01 0.53
CA PRO A 29 6.98 -6.14 0.51
C PRO A 29 6.57 -4.67 0.40
N LEU A 30 7.13 -3.84 1.29
CA LEU A 30 6.83 -2.41 1.36
C LEU A 30 7.15 -1.65 0.07
N ASP A 31 8.16 -2.08 -0.69
CA ASP A 31 8.47 -1.50 -2.00
C ASP A 31 7.31 -1.63 -2.98
N LYS A 32 6.61 -2.78 -3.00
CA LYS A 32 5.43 -2.95 -3.85
C LYS A 32 4.29 -2.04 -3.42
N VAL A 33 4.10 -1.87 -2.10
CA VAL A 33 3.07 -0.96 -1.55
C VAL A 33 3.36 0.48 -1.98
N LYS A 34 4.60 0.94 -1.82
CA LYS A 34 5.03 2.30 -2.20
C LYS A 34 4.94 2.53 -3.70
N ASN A 35 5.33 1.55 -4.52
CA ASN A 35 5.20 1.65 -5.98
C ASN A 35 3.73 1.74 -6.38
N LEU A 36 2.86 0.87 -5.85
CA LEU A 36 1.45 0.87 -6.20
C LEU A 36 0.78 2.21 -5.84
N ILE A 37 1.11 2.79 -4.68
CA ILE A 37 0.62 4.11 -4.28
C ILE A 37 1.13 5.20 -5.23
N ARG A 38 2.44 5.19 -5.57
CA ARG A 38 3.03 6.14 -6.53
C ARG A 38 2.41 6.05 -7.93
N GLU A 39 2.20 4.84 -8.44
CA GLU A 39 1.59 4.61 -9.75
C GLU A 39 0.18 5.22 -9.84
N HIS A 40 -0.56 5.22 -8.73
CA HIS A 40 -1.89 5.81 -8.66
C HIS A 40 -1.88 7.29 -8.19
N GLY A 41 -0.72 7.93 -8.12
CA GLY A 41 -0.57 9.34 -7.72
C GLY A 41 -0.85 9.60 -6.24
N GLY A 42 -0.80 8.57 -5.40
CA GLY A 42 -1.05 8.64 -3.97
C GLY A 42 0.12 9.22 -3.17
N LEU A 43 -0.17 9.55 -1.91
CA LEU A 43 0.79 10.14 -0.97
C LEU A 43 1.61 9.03 -0.31
N VAL A 44 2.89 8.94 -0.68
CA VAL A 44 3.86 8.08 0.02
C VAL A 44 4.56 8.91 1.10
N PRO A 45 4.46 8.54 2.38
CA PRO A 45 5.20 9.19 3.46
C PRO A 45 6.70 8.85 3.41
#